data_AF-A0A2H6NH35-F1
#
_entry.id   AF-A0A2H6NH35-F1
#
_cell.length_a   1.000
_cell.length_b   1.000
_cell.length_c   1.000
_cell.angle_alpha   90.00
_cell.angle_beta   90.00
_cell.angle_gamma   90.00
#
_symmetry.space_group_name_H-M   'P 1'
#
loop_
_entity.id
_entity.type
_entity.pdbx_description
1 polymer ?
#
loop_
_entity_poly.entity_id
_entity_poly.type
_entity_poly.pdbx_seq_one_letter_code
_entity_poly.pdbx_strand_id
1 'polypeptide(L)'
;ANRMSLFYAEATPVLKTLSNATTHFVVENKTLPIENTTDCLSTMASVCKVMLETPEYRSRFTSEETLMFCMRVMVGVIILYDHVHPVGAFSKASKIDMKGCIKVLREQPPDTVEGLLNALRFTTKHLNDESTSKQVRAMLQ
;
A
#
# COMPACT_ATOMS: atom_id res chain seq x y z
N ALA A 1 23.40 6.50 17.79
CA ALA A 1 23.10 7.73 17.02
C ALA A 1 22.77 7.42 15.55
N ASN A 2 23.70 6.89 14.75
CA ASN A 2 23.54 6.72 13.29
C ASN A 2 22.28 5.94 12.84
N ARG A 3 21.91 4.84 13.53
CA ARG A 3 20.69 4.05 13.20
C ARG A 3 19.40 4.83 13.47
N MET A 4 19.37 5.66 14.51
CA MET A 4 18.21 6.51 14.79
C MET A 4 18.10 7.65 13.77
N SER A 5 19.23 8.24 13.36
CA SER A 5 19.25 9.26 12.32
C SER A 5 18.70 8.74 10.98
N LEU A 6 19.10 7.53 10.57
CA LEU A 6 18.55 6.90 9.35
C LEU A 6 17.06 6.58 9.48
N PHE A 7 16.60 6.14 10.66
CA PHE A 7 15.19 5.87 10.89
C PHE A 7 14.33 7.13 10.69
N TYR A 8 14.71 8.26 11.30
CA TYR A 8 13.95 9.51 11.17
C TYR A 8 14.15 10.25 9.83
N ALA A 9 15.13 9.84 9.01
CA ALA A 9 15.32 10.41 7.67
C ALA A 9 14.30 9.88 6.65
N GLU A 10 13.64 8.76 6.95
CA GLU A 10 12.63 8.15 6.08
C GLU A 10 11.28 8.88 6.20
N ALA A 11 10.58 9.06 5.08
CA ALA A 11 9.27 9.74 5.07
C ALA A 11 8.22 9.01 5.94
N THR A 12 8.29 7.68 6.00
CA THR A 12 7.44 6.84 6.85
C THR A 12 8.29 5.79 7.60
N PRO A 13 8.95 6.17 8.71
CA PRO A 13 9.95 5.33 9.37
C PRO A 13 9.45 3.94 9.79
N VAL A 14 8.27 3.88 10.40
CA VAL A 14 7.67 2.62 10.87
C VAL A 14 7.32 1.72 9.69
N LEU A 15 6.74 2.28 8.63
CA LEU A 15 6.35 1.52 7.45
C LEU A 15 7.57 1.01 6.66
N LYS A 16 8.65 1.80 6.62
CA LYS A 16 9.94 1.36 6.07
C LYS A 16 10.50 0.16 6.84
N THR A 17 10.45 0.21 8.18
CA THR A 17 10.87 -0.92 9.02
C THR A 17 10.03 -2.16 8.78
N LEU A 18 8.70 -2.03 8.70
CA LEU A 18 7.81 -3.15 8.37
C LEU A 18 8.11 -3.72 6.98
N SER A 19 8.29 -2.86 5.98
CA SER A 19 8.64 -3.27 4.62
C SER A 19 9.95 -4.06 4.59
N ASN A 20 10.97 -3.59 5.28
CA ASN A 20 12.24 -4.31 5.38
C ASN A 20 12.05 -5.66 6.08
N ALA A 21 11.27 -5.71 7.16
CA ALA A 21 10.99 -6.95 7.89
C ALA A 21 10.24 -7.97 7.01
N THR A 22 9.24 -7.53 6.22
CA THR A 22 8.51 -8.42 5.29
C THR A 22 9.43 -8.93 4.18
N THR A 23 10.29 -8.07 3.62
CA THR A 23 11.31 -8.50 2.64
C THR A 23 12.27 -9.52 3.24
N HIS A 24 12.75 -9.28 4.47
CA HIS A 24 13.61 -10.22 5.20
C HIS A 24 12.93 -11.59 5.40
N PHE A 25 11.67 -11.59 5.82
CA PHE A 25 10.90 -12.82 6.00
C PHE A 25 10.87 -13.68 4.72
N VAL A 26 10.60 -13.06 3.56
CA VAL A 26 10.58 -13.80 2.27
C VAL A 26 11.97 -14.30 1.87
N VAL A 27 13.01 -13.50 2.10
CA VAL A 27 14.40 -13.88 1.78
C VAL A 27 14.91 -15.03 2.66
N GLU A 28 14.53 -15.06 3.93
CA GLU A 28 14.95 -16.08 4.89
C GLU A 28 14.17 -17.39 4.73
N ASN A 29 12.93 -17.34 4.26
CA ASN A 29 12.05 -18.50 4.12
C ASN A 29 11.91 -18.96 2.66
N LYS A 30 13.04 -19.24 1.99
CA LYS A 30 13.08 -19.59 0.54
C LYS A 30 12.29 -20.84 0.14
N THR A 31 11.99 -21.71 1.10
CA THR A 31 11.17 -22.91 0.86
C THR A 31 9.68 -22.61 0.77
N LEU A 32 9.24 -21.44 1.26
CA LEU A 32 7.87 -20.98 1.13
C LEU A 32 7.68 -20.28 -0.22
N PRO A 33 6.63 -20.62 -0.98
CA PRO A 33 6.26 -19.86 -2.16
C PRO A 33 6.01 -18.39 -1.81
N ILE A 34 6.58 -17.47 -2.59
CA ILE A 34 6.42 -16.03 -2.38
C ILE A 34 4.96 -15.61 -2.47
N GLU A 35 4.17 -16.29 -3.30
CA GLU A 35 2.72 -16.06 -3.42
C GLU A 35 2.00 -16.20 -2.08
N ASN A 36 2.44 -17.05 -1.15
CA ASN A 36 1.79 -17.16 0.17
C ASN A 36 1.81 -15.81 0.92
N THR A 37 2.89 -15.04 0.75
CA THR A 37 2.99 -13.70 1.36
C THR A 37 2.28 -12.67 0.51
N THR A 38 2.55 -12.63 -0.79
CA THR A 38 2.03 -11.57 -1.66
C THR A 38 0.53 -11.69 -1.90
N ASP A 39 -0.02 -12.90 -1.94
CA ASP A 39 -1.46 -13.15 -2.08
C ASP A 39 -2.20 -12.78 -0.80
N CYS A 40 -1.61 -13.02 0.37
CA CYS A 40 -2.14 -12.54 1.64
C CYS A 40 -2.28 -11.01 1.63
N LEU A 41 -1.19 -10.29 1.29
CA LEU A 41 -1.18 -8.83 1.25
C LEU A 41 -2.16 -8.26 0.21
N SER A 42 -2.19 -8.82 -1.00
CA SER A 42 -3.11 -8.36 -2.06
C SER A 42 -4.58 -8.68 -1.76
N THR A 43 -4.86 -9.79 -1.08
CA THR A 43 -6.21 -10.13 -0.61
C THR A 43 -6.67 -9.11 0.43
N MET A 44 -5.83 -8.76 1.40
CA MET A 44 -6.15 -7.72 2.39
C MET A 44 -6.40 -6.36 1.72
N ALA A 45 -5.55 -5.97 0.74
CA ALA A 45 -5.74 -4.74 -0.02
C ALA A 45 -7.10 -4.73 -0.74
N SER A 46 -7.43 -5.84 -1.39
CA SER A 46 -8.69 -6.01 -2.14
C SER A 46 -9.90 -5.96 -1.22
N VAL A 47 -9.86 -6.62 -0.06
CA VAL A 47 -10.94 -6.59 0.93
C VAL A 47 -11.16 -5.16 1.43
N CYS A 48 -10.10 -4.45 1.82
CA CYS A 48 -10.22 -3.05 2.24
C CYS A 48 -10.79 -2.17 1.13
N LYS A 49 -10.29 -2.30 -0.10
CA LYS A 49 -10.78 -1.55 -1.26
C LYS A 49 -12.27 -1.80 -1.50
N VAL A 50 -12.70 -3.07 -1.57
CA VAL A 50 -14.10 -3.46 -1.81
C VAL A 50 -15.01 -2.93 -0.72
N MET A 51 -14.59 -3.01 0.55
CA MET A 51 -15.36 -2.45 1.67
C MET A 51 -15.54 -0.93 1.56
N LEU A 52 -14.54 -0.22 1.05
CA LEU A 52 -14.56 1.24 0.94
C LEU A 52 -15.26 1.75 -0.32
N GLU A 53 -15.22 1.01 -1.43
CA GLU A 53 -15.79 1.37 -2.73
C GLU A 53 -17.27 0.96 -2.87
N THR A 54 -17.69 -0.14 -2.24
CA THR A 54 -19.05 -0.68 -2.37
C THR A 54 -20.00 0.04 -1.40
N PRO A 55 -21.00 0.81 -1.86
CA PRO A 55 -21.89 1.58 -0.98
C PRO A 55 -22.60 0.73 0.09
N GLU A 56 -22.99 -0.50 -0.25
CA GLU A 56 -23.67 -1.45 0.65
C GLU A 56 -22.77 -1.95 1.77
N TYR A 57 -21.45 -2.00 1.55
CA TYR A 57 -20.48 -2.34 2.60
C TYR A 57 -20.03 -1.09 3.34
N ARG A 58 -19.84 0.01 2.61
CA ARG A 58 -19.44 1.29 3.19
C ARG A 58 -20.46 1.79 4.22
N SER A 59 -21.75 1.65 3.93
CA SER A 59 -22.85 2.02 4.83
C SER A 59 -22.94 1.17 6.10
N ARG A 60 -22.25 0.02 6.17
CA ARG A 60 -22.15 -0.79 7.39
C ARG A 60 -21.12 -0.24 8.37
N PHE A 61 -20.23 0.64 7.92
CA PHE A 61 -19.33 1.33 8.83
C PHE A 61 -20.09 2.43 9.56
N THR A 62 -20.19 2.29 10.87
CA THR A 62 -20.87 3.25 11.75
C THR A 62 -19.93 4.34 12.27
N SER A 63 -18.63 4.26 11.96
CA SER A 63 -17.60 5.18 12.46
C SER A 63 -16.60 5.55 11.37
N GLU A 64 -16.26 6.84 11.31
CA GLU A 64 -15.17 7.36 10.47
C GLU A 64 -13.81 6.77 10.85
N GLU A 65 -13.61 6.39 12.11
CA GLU A 65 -12.37 5.74 12.56
C GLU A 65 -12.16 4.39 11.87
N THR A 66 -13.24 3.63 11.67
CA THR A 66 -13.18 2.34 10.98
C THR A 66 -12.87 2.51 9.48
N LEU A 67 -13.43 3.54 8.85
CA LEU A 67 -13.09 3.89 7.46
C LEU A 67 -11.61 4.25 7.34
N MET A 68 -11.11 5.10 8.24
CA MET A 68 -9.69 5.49 8.30
C MET A 68 -8.78 4.30 8.62
N PHE A 69 -9.22 3.38 9.48
CA PHE A 69 -8.50 2.12 9.72
C PHE A 69 -8.37 1.29 8.44
N CYS A 70 -9.47 1.06 7.72
CA CYS A 70 -9.43 0.32 6.46
C CYS A 70 -8.52 0.98 5.42
N MET A 71 -8.53 2.31 5.30
CA MET A 71 -7.63 3.03 4.39
C MET A 71 -6.16 2.90 4.78
N ARG A 72 -5.84 2.98 6.09
CA ARG A 72 -4.47 2.77 6.59
C ARG A 72 -3.98 1.35 6.36
N VAL A 73 -4.83 0.35 6.61
CA VAL A 73 -4.51 -1.06 6.33
C VAL A 73 -4.25 -1.25 4.85
N MET A 74 -5.15 -0.76 3.97
CA MET A 74 -5.01 -0.85 2.52
C MET A 74 -3.67 -0.28 2.04
N VAL A 75 -3.33 0.95 2.43
CA VAL A 75 -2.09 1.61 2.02
C VAL A 75 -0.86 0.91 2.58
N GLY A 76 -0.93 0.47 3.83
CA GLY A 76 0.14 -0.30 4.47
C GLY A 76 0.46 -1.57 3.69
N VAL A 77 -0.53 -2.42 3.42
CA VAL A 77 -0.31 -3.69 2.72
C VAL A 77 0.05 -3.51 1.25
N ILE A 78 -0.41 -2.44 0.59
CA ILE A 78 0.03 -2.07 -0.77
C ILE A 78 1.53 -1.82 -0.78
N ILE A 79 2.04 -1.04 0.16
CA ILE A 79 3.47 -0.69 0.21
C ILE A 79 4.30 -1.92 0.55
N LEU A 80 3.86 -2.77 1.48
CA LEU A 80 4.54 -4.05 1.76
C LEU A 80 4.57 -4.95 0.52
N TYR A 81 3.44 -5.09 -0.19
CA TYR A 81 3.37 -5.86 -1.42
C TYR A 81 4.32 -5.29 -2.48
N ASP A 82 4.38 -3.98 -2.64
CA ASP A 82 5.24 -3.34 -3.62
C ASP A 82 6.73 -3.60 -3.38
N HIS A 83 7.16 -3.72 -2.13
CA HIS A 83 8.57 -4.04 -1.83
C HIS A 83 8.91 -5.52 -1.95
N VAL A 84 7.94 -6.41 -1.73
CA VAL A 84 8.14 -7.86 -1.69
C VAL A 84 7.90 -8.51 -3.06
N HIS A 85 6.87 -8.08 -3.79
CA HIS A 85 6.50 -8.69 -5.05
C HIS A 85 7.52 -8.35 -6.16
N PRO A 86 7.97 -9.31 -6.98
CA PRO A 86 9.08 -9.11 -7.92
C PRO A 86 8.85 -7.99 -8.95
N VAL A 87 7.60 -7.79 -9.38
CA VAL A 87 7.22 -6.74 -10.34
C VAL A 87 6.50 -5.56 -9.68
N GLY A 88 6.43 -5.53 -8.35
CA GLY A 88 5.77 -4.47 -7.59
C GLY A 88 4.25 -4.44 -7.68
N ALA A 89 3.66 -3.45 -7.00
CA ALA A 89 2.22 -3.21 -6.94
C ALA A 89 1.68 -2.51 -8.20
N PHE A 90 2.54 -1.83 -8.95
CA PHE A 90 2.18 -0.95 -10.07
C PHE A 90 2.19 -1.62 -11.45
N SER A 91 2.77 -2.81 -11.55
CA SER A 91 2.77 -3.59 -12.80
C SER A 91 1.37 -4.06 -13.17
N LYS A 92 1.10 -4.21 -14.47
CA LYS A 92 -0.15 -4.81 -14.97
C LYS A 92 -0.35 -6.25 -14.53
N ALA A 93 0.73 -6.95 -14.17
CA ALA A 93 0.67 -8.32 -13.63
C ALA A 93 0.42 -8.36 -12.11
N SER A 94 0.36 -7.21 -11.44
CA SER A 94 0.03 -7.10 -10.02
C SER A 94 -1.42 -7.55 -9.76
N LYS A 95 -1.64 -8.19 -8.61
CA LYS A 95 -2.99 -8.52 -8.12
C LYS A 95 -3.68 -7.33 -7.46
N ILE A 96 -2.98 -6.20 -7.28
CA ILE A 96 -3.53 -4.99 -6.65
C ILE A 96 -4.08 -4.06 -7.72
N ASP A 97 -5.38 -3.74 -7.63
CA ASP A 97 -6.02 -2.67 -8.39
C ASP A 97 -5.60 -1.30 -7.84
N MET A 98 -4.40 -0.84 -8.21
CA MET A 98 -3.86 0.44 -7.75
C MET A 98 -4.73 1.63 -8.15
N LYS A 99 -5.35 1.59 -9.33
CA LYS A 99 -6.23 2.66 -9.79
C LYS A 99 -7.45 2.78 -8.90
N GLY A 100 -8.11 1.65 -8.59
CA GLY A 100 -9.23 1.62 -7.65
C GLY A 100 -8.84 2.04 -6.24
N CYS A 101 -7.69 1.58 -5.74
CA CYS A 101 -7.21 1.97 -4.41
C CYS A 101 -6.95 3.47 -4.28
N ILE A 102 -6.30 4.09 -5.29
CA ILE A 102 -6.06 5.54 -5.28
C ILE A 102 -7.37 6.32 -5.44
N LYS A 103 -8.30 5.83 -6.26
CA LYS A 103 -9.63 6.45 -6.44
C LYS A 103 -10.38 6.55 -5.11
N VAL A 104 -10.44 5.45 -4.34
CA VAL A 104 -11.08 5.41 -3.03
C VAL A 104 -10.49 6.45 -2.05
N LEU A 105 -9.17 6.64 -2.07
CA LEU A 105 -8.50 7.66 -1.26
C LEU A 105 -8.88 9.08 -1.73
N ARG A 106 -8.83 9.34 -3.04
CA ARG A 106 -9.15 10.66 -3.63
C ARG A 106 -10.62 11.06 -3.46
N GLU A 107 -11.52 10.11 -3.18
CA GLU A 107 -12.92 10.37 -2.83
C GLU A 107 -13.12 10.86 -1.39
N GLN A 108 -12.07 10.81 -0.55
CA GLN A 108 -12.12 11.35 0.81
C GLN A 108 -11.73 12.83 0.85
N PRO A 109 -12.09 13.56 1.93
CA PRO A 109 -11.61 14.92 2.13
C PRO A 109 -10.06 14.98 2.09
N PRO A 110 -9.44 15.85 1.27
CA PRO A 110 -7.99 15.84 1.04
C PRO A 110 -7.15 15.82 2.32
N ASP A 111 -7.52 16.65 3.30
CA ASP A 111 -6.81 16.80 4.56
C ASP A 111 -6.75 15.50 5.40
N THR A 112 -7.69 14.58 5.18
CA THR A 112 -7.78 13.32 5.93
C THR A 112 -6.86 12.22 5.38
N VAL A 113 -6.53 12.26 4.09
CA VAL A 113 -5.81 11.19 3.38
C VAL A 113 -4.49 11.64 2.78
N GLU A 114 -4.13 12.92 2.85
CA GLU A 114 -2.89 13.44 2.24
C GLU A 114 -1.63 12.70 2.75
N GLY A 115 -1.59 12.35 4.04
CA GLY A 115 -0.51 11.53 4.59
C GLY A 115 -0.41 10.13 3.98
N LEU A 116 -1.56 9.53 3.61
CA LEU A 116 -1.62 8.23 2.96
C LEU A 116 -1.19 8.32 1.49
N LEU A 117 -1.61 9.37 0.78
CA LEU A 117 -1.16 9.63 -0.59
C LEU A 117 0.35 9.90 -0.63
N ASN A 118 0.89 10.62 0.35
CA ASN A 118 2.33 10.84 0.49
C ASN A 118 3.11 9.55 0.79
N ALA A 119 2.57 8.64 1.60
CA ALA A 119 3.18 7.33 1.78
C ALA A 119 3.27 6.56 0.44
N LEU A 120 2.22 6.62 -0.39
CA LEU A 120 2.24 6.03 -1.74
C LEU A 120 3.23 6.74 -2.68
N ARG A 121 3.47 8.04 -2.52
CA ARG A 121 4.42 8.80 -3.37
C ARG A 121 5.88 8.52 -3.02
N PHE A 122 6.18 8.44 -1.72
CA PHE A 122 7.54 8.51 -1.23
C PHE A 122 8.09 7.19 -0.69
N THR A 123 7.22 6.25 -0.31
CA THR A 123 7.65 4.98 0.32
C THR A 123 7.58 3.80 -0.64
N THR A 124 6.83 3.90 -1.74
CA THR A 124 6.77 2.83 -2.76
C THR A 124 8.09 2.68 -3.51
N LYS A 125 8.40 1.45 -3.89
CA LYS A 125 9.60 1.08 -4.65
C LYS A 125 9.42 1.27 -6.15
N HIS A 126 8.28 0.87 -6.72
CA HIS A 126 8.12 0.76 -8.18
C HIS A 126 7.24 1.85 -8.83
N LEU A 127 6.76 2.85 -8.07
CA LEU A 127 5.95 3.96 -8.62
C LEU A 127 6.66 4.68 -9.79
N ASN A 128 7.98 4.83 -9.69
CA ASN A 128 8.78 5.58 -10.64
C ASN A 128 9.36 4.73 -11.79
N ASP A 129 9.08 3.43 -11.84
CA ASP A 129 9.54 2.51 -12.89
C ASP A 129 8.87 2.80 -14.24
N GLU A 130 9.62 2.76 -15.34
CA GLU A 130 9.09 3.02 -16.70
C GLU A 130 7.88 2.15 -17.07
N SER A 131 7.78 0.96 -16.47
CA SER A 131 6.65 0.02 -16.64
C SER A 131 5.35 0.50 -15.98
N THR A 132 5.43 1.42 -15.01
CA THR A 132 4.29 1.95 -14.27
C THR A 132 3.45 2.88 -15.14
N SER A 133 2.14 2.60 -15.18
CA SER A 133 1.16 3.34 -15.98
C SER A 133 1.20 4.85 -15.74
N LYS A 134 1.31 5.65 -16.80
CA LYS A 134 1.24 7.12 -16.76
C LYS A 134 -0.03 7.62 -16.07
N GLN A 135 -1.16 6.93 -16.25
CA GLN A 135 -2.41 7.28 -15.58
C GLN A 135 -2.30 7.15 -14.06
N VAL A 136 -1.72 6.06 -13.56
CA VAL A 136 -1.55 5.84 -12.12
C VAL A 136 -0.60 6.87 -11.51
N ARG A 137 0.49 7.21 -12.21
CA ARG A 137 1.38 8.30 -11.78
C ARG A 137 0.66 9.63 -11.68
N ALA A 138 -0.12 10.01 -12.70
CA ALA A 138 -0.87 11.26 -12.69
C ALA A 138 -1.90 11.33 -11.55
N MET A 139 -2.48 10.21 -11.13
CA MET A 139 -3.39 10.17 -9.98
C MET A 139 -2.69 10.42 -8.64
N LEU A 140 -1.37 10.29 -8.57
CA LEU A 140 -0.54 10.58 -7.40
C LEU A 140 0.28 11.86 -7.57
N GLN A 141 0.15 12.59 -8.68
CA GLN A 141 0.69 13.94 -8.83
C GLN A 141 -0.26 14.99 -8.23
#